data_AF-A0A1B1TB78-F1
#
_entry.id   AF-A0A1B1TB78-F1
#
_cell.length_a   1.000
_cell.length_b   1.000
_cell.length_c   1.000
_cell.angle_alpha   90.00
_cell.angle_beta   90.00
_cell.angle_gamma   90.00
#
_symmetry.space_group_name_H-M   'P 1'
#
loop_
_entity.id
_entity.type
_entity.pdbx_description
1 polymer ?
#
loop_
_entity_poly.entity_id
_entity_poly.type
_entity_poly.pdbx_seq_one_letter_code
_entity_poly.pdbx_strand_id
1 'polypeptide(L)'
;MELWLDCSNEYSEKISIYADRIWKGDLPDVAEIYLEDERSQDEACSMIGLSPWILVRCKNWKMIPLENLISKSLGTGTKIAVSTDEKIEIEGAAYALEHGVDALLLPIDEEIWSEALKIRESKSIDNHKKKEDASRLNVANITSIQSGGFGERVCIDLIERLEEGEGIMVGSTSNALCLVHGETLESEFVPSRPFRVNVGAIHSYILMKDNKTKYLSELISGEKVKIINYDGNERYASIGRVKIERRPFLKISYSNEQINGQIILQHAETVRLLDNLGRAVSVTNIKKGDKILVMQDSRMRHIGNAIEGEMREI
;
A
#
# COMPACT_ATOMS: atom_id res chain seq x y z
N MET A 1 9.74 -7.04 18.47
CA MET A 1 10.80 -6.03 18.46
C MET A 1 11.85 -6.45 19.47
N GLU A 2 13.08 -6.65 19.02
CA GLU A 2 14.26 -6.95 19.86
C GLU A 2 14.81 -5.66 20.49
N LEU A 3 15.42 -5.77 21.66
CA LEU A 3 16.15 -4.69 22.32
C LEU A 3 17.64 -5.03 22.33
N TRP A 4 18.45 -4.21 21.68
CA TRP A 4 19.89 -4.36 21.58
C TRP A 4 20.56 -3.34 22.49
N LEU A 5 21.63 -3.75 23.18
CA LEU A 5 22.44 -2.87 24.01
C LEU A 5 23.67 -2.38 23.23
N ASP A 6 23.84 -1.06 23.13
CA ASP A 6 25.04 -0.45 22.57
C ASP A 6 26.16 -0.44 23.61
N CYS A 7 27.14 -1.34 23.41
CA CYS A 7 28.35 -1.43 24.22
C CYS A 7 29.60 -1.00 23.46
N SER A 8 29.46 -0.15 22.44
CA SER A 8 30.60 0.33 21.65
C SER A 8 31.61 1.12 22.50
N ASN A 9 31.15 1.75 23.60
CA ASN A 9 31.99 2.58 24.48
C ASN A 9 32.13 2.00 25.91
N GLU A 10 31.07 1.44 26.47
CA GLU A 10 31.02 0.97 27.87
C GLU A 10 30.13 -0.29 27.99
N TYR A 11 30.26 -1.05 29.09
CA TYR A 11 29.48 -2.28 29.33
C TYR A 11 28.75 -2.23 30.68
N SER A 12 27.50 -2.68 30.72
CA SER A 12 26.68 -2.75 31.94
C SER A 12 26.04 -4.12 32.09
N GLU A 13 26.47 -4.89 33.09
CA GLU A 13 25.87 -6.19 33.44
C GLU A 13 24.39 -6.04 33.78
N LYS A 14 24.03 -5.00 34.54
CA LYS A 14 22.66 -4.75 35.02
C LYS A 14 21.64 -4.57 33.87
N ILE A 15 22.03 -3.90 32.80
CA ILE A 15 21.14 -3.66 31.64
C ILE A 15 21.20 -4.83 30.66
N SER A 16 22.36 -5.49 30.52
CA SER A 16 22.56 -6.57 29.56
C SER A 16 21.60 -7.76 29.72
N ILE A 17 21.04 -7.96 30.93
CA ILE A 17 20.04 -9.01 31.20
C ILE A 17 18.71 -8.80 30.45
N TYR A 18 18.39 -7.57 30.07
CA TYR A 18 17.16 -7.22 29.35
C TYR A 18 17.36 -7.22 27.83
N ALA A 19 18.62 -7.26 27.37
CA ALA A 19 18.99 -7.16 25.98
C ALA A 19 18.88 -8.52 25.28
N ASP A 20 18.22 -8.53 24.13
CA ASP A 20 18.17 -9.68 23.23
C ASP A 20 19.52 -9.84 22.49
N ARG A 21 20.26 -8.73 22.31
CA ARG A 21 21.56 -8.69 21.64
C ARG A 21 22.49 -7.62 22.21
N ILE A 22 23.79 -7.82 22.11
CA ILE A 22 24.81 -6.84 22.53
C ILE A 22 25.60 -6.42 21.29
N TRP A 23 25.60 -5.12 21.01
CA TRP A 23 26.38 -4.50 19.94
C TRP A 23 27.72 -4.04 20.49
N LYS A 24 28.82 -4.45 19.84
CA LYS A 24 30.20 -4.08 20.24
C LYS A 24 30.96 -3.31 19.15
N GLY A 25 30.23 -2.75 18.19
CA GLY A 25 30.77 -1.99 17.06
C GLY A 25 30.84 -2.74 15.73
N ASP A 26 30.85 -4.08 15.73
CA ASP A 26 30.80 -4.87 14.50
C ASP A 26 30.21 -6.27 14.75
N LEU A 27 29.38 -6.74 13.81
CA LEU A 27 28.89 -8.12 13.73
C LEU A 27 28.77 -8.52 12.26
N PRO A 28 29.17 -9.75 11.89
CA PRO A 28 29.25 -10.17 10.49
C PRO A 28 27.90 -10.25 9.76
N ASP A 29 26.78 -10.26 10.49
CA ASP A 29 25.43 -10.30 9.96
C ASP A 29 24.72 -8.93 9.96
N VAL A 30 25.42 -7.85 10.35
CA VAL A 30 24.86 -6.51 10.49
C VAL A 30 25.62 -5.53 9.60
N ALA A 31 24.92 -4.87 8.68
CA ALA A 31 25.44 -3.73 7.94
C ALA A 31 25.06 -2.44 8.68
N GLU A 32 26.05 -1.70 9.19
CA GLU A 32 25.82 -0.42 9.88
C GLU A 32 25.84 0.73 8.88
N ILE A 33 24.81 1.60 8.91
CA ILE A 33 24.63 2.71 7.98
C ILE A 33 24.22 3.98 8.73
N TYR A 34 24.91 5.07 8.44
CA TYR A 34 24.59 6.40 8.94
C TYR A 34 23.67 7.13 7.97
N LEU A 35 22.41 7.34 8.36
CA LEU A 35 21.45 8.08 7.56
C LEU A 35 21.57 9.59 7.77
N GLU A 36 21.97 10.29 6.73
CA GLU A 36 22.10 11.74 6.69
C GLU A 36 21.22 12.36 5.58
N ASP A 37 21.22 11.75 4.40
CA ASP A 37 20.59 12.23 3.18
C ASP A 37 20.01 11.11 2.28
N GLU A 38 19.49 11.48 1.12
CA GLU A 38 18.93 10.55 0.12
C GLU A 38 19.95 9.49 -0.35
N ARG A 39 21.25 9.84 -0.46
CA ARG A 39 22.28 8.90 -0.93
C ARG A 39 22.54 7.81 0.11
N SER A 40 22.63 8.19 1.38
CA SER A 40 22.77 7.22 2.48
C SER A 40 21.54 6.31 2.60
N GLN A 41 20.35 6.82 2.25
CA GLN A 41 19.13 6.02 2.21
C GLN A 41 19.13 5.03 1.04
N ASP A 42 19.60 5.44 -0.14
CA ASP A 42 19.75 4.55 -1.30
C ASP A 42 20.78 3.44 -1.02
N GLU A 43 21.88 3.75 -0.35
CA GLU A 43 22.85 2.77 0.13
C GLU A 43 22.18 1.75 1.06
N ALA A 44 21.44 2.21 2.07
CA ALA A 44 20.67 1.32 2.95
C ALA A 44 19.66 0.46 2.20
N CYS A 45 18.97 1.02 1.21
CA CYS A 45 18.06 0.24 0.37
C CYS A 45 18.79 -0.82 -0.46
N SER A 46 20.02 -0.55 -0.92
CA SER A 46 20.79 -1.50 -1.73
C SER A 46 21.27 -2.72 -0.94
N MET A 47 21.39 -2.60 0.39
CA MET A 47 21.78 -3.69 1.29
C MET A 47 20.62 -4.63 1.64
N ILE A 48 19.38 -4.23 1.34
CA ILE A 48 18.20 -5.05 1.58
C ILE A 48 18.24 -6.29 0.68
N GLY A 49 18.11 -7.47 1.29
CA GLY A 49 18.27 -8.78 0.65
C GLY A 49 19.72 -9.28 0.57
N LEU A 50 20.71 -8.43 0.87
CA LEU A 50 22.14 -8.80 0.91
C LEU A 50 22.64 -9.04 2.34
N SER A 51 22.12 -8.29 3.31
CA SER A 51 22.47 -8.43 4.73
C SER A 51 21.28 -8.94 5.55
N PRO A 52 21.47 -9.86 6.53
CA PRO A 52 20.41 -10.26 7.45
C PRO A 52 19.89 -9.09 8.29
N TRP A 53 20.76 -8.19 8.73
CA TRP A 53 20.41 -6.99 9.48
C TRP A 53 21.01 -5.75 8.85
N ILE A 54 20.25 -4.65 8.91
CA ILE A 54 20.75 -3.31 8.68
C ILE A 54 20.55 -2.52 9.97
N LEU A 55 21.65 -2.06 10.57
CA LEU A 55 21.64 -1.16 11.71
C LEU A 55 21.74 0.28 11.21
N VAL A 56 20.72 1.06 11.51
CA VAL A 56 20.60 2.45 11.07
C VAL A 56 20.92 3.39 12.23
N ARG A 57 21.83 4.34 12.00
CA ARG A 57 22.07 5.48 12.89
C ARG A 57 21.63 6.76 12.22
N CYS A 58 20.75 7.51 12.88
CA CYS A 58 20.24 8.78 12.38
C CYS A 58 20.93 9.93 13.11
N LYS A 59 21.54 10.86 12.37
CA LYS A 59 22.10 12.08 12.97
C LYS A 59 21.03 13.11 13.33
N ASN A 60 19.92 13.08 12.59
CA ASN A 60 18.70 13.84 12.86
C ASN A 60 17.54 12.88 12.64
N TRP A 61 16.69 12.66 13.64
CA TRP A 61 15.55 11.75 13.51
C TRP A 61 14.66 12.14 12.33
N LYS A 62 14.44 11.18 11.44
CA LYS A 62 13.54 11.34 10.29
C LYS A 62 12.70 10.06 10.16
N MET A 63 11.40 10.18 10.43
CA MET A 63 10.46 9.08 10.27
C MET A 63 10.41 8.55 8.83
N ILE A 64 10.33 9.44 7.84
CA ILE A 64 10.12 9.05 6.43
C ILE A 64 11.22 8.11 5.88
N PRO A 65 12.54 8.39 6.05
CA PRO A 65 13.59 7.44 5.66
C PRO A 65 13.48 6.09 6.36
N LEU A 66 13.15 6.07 7.65
CA LEU A 66 12.97 4.84 8.41
C LEU A 66 11.78 4.01 7.88
N GLU A 67 10.64 4.68 7.66
CA GLU A 67 9.44 4.07 7.07
C GLU A 67 9.73 3.46 5.70
N ASN A 68 10.51 4.16 4.87
CA ASN A 68 10.93 3.64 3.57
C ASN A 68 11.79 2.37 3.68
N LEU A 69 12.70 2.30 4.64
CA LEU A 69 13.54 1.11 4.86
C LEU A 69 12.72 -0.07 5.37
N ILE A 70 11.86 0.15 6.37
CA ILE A 70 10.92 -0.88 6.87
C ILE A 70 10.10 -1.41 5.69
N SER A 71 9.45 -0.52 4.95
CA SER A 71 8.59 -0.83 3.82
C SER A 71 9.29 -1.64 2.71
N LYS A 72 10.56 -1.32 2.39
CA LYS A 72 11.34 -2.05 1.39
C LYS A 72 11.90 -3.39 1.91
N SER A 73 12.12 -3.52 3.22
CA SER A 73 12.67 -4.74 3.83
C SER A 73 11.64 -5.88 3.96
N LEU A 74 10.35 -5.54 4.00
CA LEU A 74 9.26 -6.52 4.17
C LEU A 74 9.31 -7.62 3.10
N GLY A 75 9.33 -8.88 3.55
CA GLY A 75 9.36 -10.07 2.70
C GLY A 75 10.72 -10.40 2.08
N THR A 76 11.76 -9.61 2.34
CA THR A 76 13.12 -9.86 1.84
C THR A 76 13.95 -10.74 2.79
N GLY A 77 13.54 -10.83 4.06
CA GLY A 77 14.29 -11.52 5.12
C GLY A 77 15.33 -10.64 5.82
N THR A 78 15.67 -9.47 5.27
CA THR A 78 16.47 -8.45 5.96
C THR A 78 15.64 -7.77 7.05
N LYS A 79 16.22 -7.65 8.23
CA LYS A 79 15.63 -6.97 9.40
C LYS A 79 16.27 -5.60 9.63
N ILE A 80 15.50 -4.67 10.19
CA ILE A 80 15.93 -3.28 10.45
C ILE A 80 16.10 -3.06 11.95
N ALA A 81 17.32 -2.67 12.35
CA ALA A 81 17.62 -2.17 13.68
C ALA A 81 17.86 -0.65 13.62
N VAL A 82 17.36 0.12 14.59
CA VAL A 82 17.59 1.57 14.67
C VAL A 82 18.22 1.94 16.00
N SER A 83 19.28 2.75 15.94
CA SER A 83 19.87 3.40 17.11
C SER A 83 19.06 4.61 17.52
N THR A 84 18.74 4.72 18.81
CA THR A 84 18.12 5.90 19.40
C THR A 84 18.52 6.06 20.86
N ASP A 85 18.64 7.31 21.30
CA ASP A 85 18.87 7.74 22.68
C ASP A 85 17.76 8.65 23.23
N GLU A 86 16.64 8.80 22.51
CA GLU A 86 15.51 9.64 22.92
C GLU A 86 14.22 8.84 23.09
N LYS A 87 13.52 9.03 24.22
CA LYS A 87 12.26 8.32 24.52
C LYS A 87 11.18 8.51 23.46
N ILE A 88 11.07 9.71 22.88
CA ILE A 88 10.04 10.03 21.90
C ILE A 88 10.25 9.29 20.57
N GLU A 89 11.50 8.99 20.24
CA GLU A 89 11.87 8.24 19.05
C GLU A 89 11.59 6.75 19.21
N ILE A 90 11.69 6.20 20.41
CA ILE A 90 11.37 4.78 20.70
C ILE A 90 9.95 4.45 20.27
N GLU A 91 8.97 5.27 20.65
CA GLU A 91 7.56 5.06 20.27
C GLU A 91 7.38 5.20 18.75
N GLY A 92 7.97 6.23 18.14
CA GLY A 92 7.93 6.42 16.69
C GLY A 92 8.53 5.24 15.92
N ALA A 93 9.73 4.79 16.31
CA ALA A 93 10.42 3.65 15.73
C ALA A 93 9.65 2.35 15.93
N ALA A 94 9.10 2.16 17.13
CA ALA A 94 8.33 0.99 17.47
C ALA A 94 7.01 0.96 16.71
N TYR A 95 6.33 2.06 16.43
CA TYR A 95 5.04 2.01 15.74
C TYR A 95 5.10 2.49 14.29
N ALA A 96 6.30 2.70 13.73
CA ALA A 96 6.49 3.11 12.34
C ALA A 96 5.72 2.17 11.38
N LEU A 97 4.79 2.75 10.61
CA LEU A 97 3.89 2.02 9.71
C LEU A 97 3.09 0.88 10.40
N GLU A 98 2.79 1.02 11.69
CA GLU A 98 2.13 0.02 12.55
C GLU A 98 2.88 -1.33 12.68
N HIS A 99 4.02 -1.48 12.00
CA HIS A 99 4.92 -2.64 12.09
C HIS A 99 6.02 -2.40 13.10
N GLY A 100 6.62 -1.20 13.02
CA GLY A 100 7.85 -0.84 13.71
C GLY A 100 9.11 -1.44 13.11
N VAL A 101 10.22 -1.05 13.71
CA VAL A 101 11.51 -1.69 13.49
C VAL A 101 11.57 -3.09 14.12
N ASP A 102 12.43 -3.94 13.57
CA ASP A 102 12.68 -5.26 14.12
C ASP A 102 13.47 -5.19 15.43
N ALA A 103 14.36 -4.21 15.57
CA ALA A 103 15.14 -3.98 16.78
C ALA A 103 15.41 -2.49 17.09
N LEU A 104 15.58 -2.18 18.36
CA LEU A 104 16.11 -0.90 18.84
C LEU A 104 17.50 -1.11 19.46
N LEU A 105 18.48 -0.34 19.02
CA LEU A 105 19.79 -0.25 19.64
C LEU A 105 19.80 0.93 20.62
N LEU A 106 19.94 0.62 21.91
CA LEU A 106 19.76 1.56 23.00
C LEU A 106 21.08 1.76 23.79
N PRO A 107 21.37 2.98 24.27
CA PRO A 107 22.51 3.23 25.14
C PRO A 107 22.32 2.62 26.53
N ILE A 108 23.36 2.69 27.36
CA ILE A 108 23.31 2.33 28.79
C ILE A 108 22.56 3.43 29.57
N ASP A 109 21.24 3.41 29.50
CA ASP A 109 20.36 4.37 30.19
C ASP A 109 19.08 3.68 30.73
N GLU A 110 18.89 3.68 32.04
CA GLU A 110 17.77 2.95 32.67
C GLU A 110 16.39 3.51 32.29
N GLU A 111 16.27 4.81 32.03
CA GLU A 111 14.98 5.40 31.69
C GLU A 111 14.57 5.06 30.25
N ILE A 112 15.52 5.04 29.33
CA ILE A 112 15.32 4.62 27.92
C ILE A 112 14.93 3.15 27.87
N TRP A 113 15.65 2.29 28.60
CA TRP A 113 15.34 0.85 28.67
C TRP A 113 13.97 0.58 29.29
N SER A 114 13.61 1.32 30.35
CA SER A 114 12.28 1.22 30.97
C SER A 114 11.16 1.52 29.97
N GLU A 115 11.33 2.55 29.13
CA GLU A 115 10.33 2.92 28.13
C GLU A 115 10.24 1.88 27.00
N ALA A 116 11.38 1.43 26.48
CA ALA A 116 11.43 0.41 25.43
C ALA A 116 10.81 -0.93 25.87
N LEU A 117 11.00 -1.32 27.14
CA LEU A 117 10.41 -2.53 27.71
C LEU A 117 8.88 -2.47 27.76
N LYS A 118 8.31 -1.34 28.19
CA LYS A 118 6.83 -1.13 28.21
C LYS A 118 6.23 -1.29 26.81
N ILE A 119 6.87 -0.68 25.79
CA ILE A 119 6.40 -0.73 24.40
C ILE A 119 6.53 -2.15 23.81
N ARG A 120 7.58 -2.89 24.19
CA ARG A 120 7.74 -4.30 23.77
C ARG A 120 6.62 -5.19 24.34
N GLU A 121 6.24 -4.96 25.60
CA GLU A 121 5.15 -5.70 26.23
C GLU A 121 3.79 -5.41 25.58
N SER A 122 3.47 -4.14 25.30
CA SER A 122 2.19 -3.77 24.68
C SER A 122 2.01 -4.40 23.28
N LYS A 123 3.06 -4.39 22.45
CA LYS A 123 3.02 -4.99 21.10
C LYS A 123 2.80 -6.50 21.06
N SER A 124 3.25 -7.21 22.08
CA SER A 124 3.14 -8.68 22.13
C SER A 124 1.68 -9.15 22.25
N ILE A 125 0.78 -8.26 22.70
CA ILE A 125 -0.65 -8.53 22.88
C ILE A 125 -1.42 -8.41 21.55
N ASP A 126 -0.98 -7.53 20.63
CA ASP A 126 -1.70 -7.22 19.39
C ASP A 126 -1.45 -8.21 18.23
N ASN A 127 -0.30 -8.90 18.21
CA ASN A 127 0.13 -9.78 17.10
C ASN A 127 -0.67 -11.08 16.92
N HIS A 128 -1.70 -11.35 17.74
CA HIS A 128 -2.46 -12.61 17.70
C HIS A 128 -3.65 -12.64 16.72
N LYS A 129 -3.84 -11.61 15.88
CA LYS A 129 -4.95 -11.57 14.92
C LYS A 129 -4.48 -11.21 13.51
N LYS A 130 -4.34 -12.24 12.65
CA LYS A 130 -4.86 -12.32 11.26
C LYS A 130 -3.95 -13.17 10.36
N LYS A 131 -4.55 -14.18 9.74
CA LYS A 131 -4.21 -14.70 8.40
C LYS A 131 -5.36 -15.58 7.97
N GLU A 132 -6.06 -15.22 6.90
CA GLU A 132 -6.80 -16.19 6.09
C GLU A 132 -7.07 -15.62 4.68
N ASP A 133 -6.58 -16.36 3.68
CA ASP A 133 -6.79 -16.16 2.25
C ASP A 133 -8.25 -16.54 1.91
N ALA A 134 -9.11 -15.55 1.76
CA ALA A 134 -10.40 -15.68 1.08
C ALA A 134 -10.33 -14.96 -0.28
N SER A 135 -11.13 -15.43 -1.23
CA SER A 135 -11.41 -14.77 -2.52
C SER A 135 -11.35 -13.24 -2.41
N ARG A 136 -10.41 -12.60 -3.12
CA ARG A 136 -10.18 -11.14 -3.05
C ARG A 136 -11.37 -10.31 -3.54
N LEU A 137 -12.20 -10.87 -4.43
CA LEU A 137 -13.39 -10.19 -4.93
C LEU A 137 -14.57 -10.37 -3.97
N ASN A 138 -15.19 -9.25 -3.65
CA ASN A 138 -16.33 -9.09 -2.77
C ASN A 138 -17.43 -8.32 -3.49
N VAL A 139 -18.64 -8.34 -2.93
CA VAL A 139 -19.79 -7.59 -3.45
C VAL A 139 -20.13 -6.45 -2.49
N ALA A 140 -20.26 -5.23 -3.01
CA ALA A 140 -20.74 -4.07 -2.26
C ALA A 140 -21.98 -3.46 -2.91
N ASN A 141 -22.82 -2.83 -2.09
CA ASN A 141 -24.00 -2.12 -2.57
C ASN A 141 -23.67 -0.65 -2.76
N ILE A 142 -24.12 -0.05 -3.86
CA ILE A 142 -24.03 1.40 -4.07
C ILE A 142 -24.91 2.11 -3.04
N THR A 143 -24.30 2.97 -2.22
CA THR A 143 -24.97 3.70 -1.15
C THR A 143 -25.36 5.11 -1.56
N SER A 144 -24.58 5.75 -2.43
CA SER A 144 -24.87 7.08 -2.96
C SER A 144 -24.24 7.31 -4.34
N ILE A 145 -24.89 8.16 -5.14
CA ILE A 145 -24.39 8.66 -6.42
C ILE A 145 -24.56 10.18 -6.39
N GLN A 146 -23.47 10.90 -6.59
CA GLN A 146 -23.42 12.37 -6.55
C GLN A 146 -22.66 12.90 -7.76
N SER A 147 -22.86 14.18 -8.10
CA SER A 147 -21.97 14.85 -9.05
C SER A 147 -20.55 14.90 -8.48
N GLY A 148 -19.58 14.42 -9.25
CA GLY A 148 -18.15 14.47 -8.92
C GLY A 148 -17.45 15.74 -9.42
N GLY A 149 -18.20 16.68 -10.01
CA GLY A 149 -17.65 17.91 -10.57
C GLY A 149 -16.95 17.72 -11.91
N PHE A 150 -16.05 18.64 -12.26
CA PHE A 150 -15.31 18.65 -13.52
C PHE A 150 -13.80 18.64 -13.25
N GLY A 151 -13.12 17.56 -13.63
CA GLY A 151 -11.73 17.29 -13.23
C GLY A 151 -10.93 16.57 -14.30
N GLU A 152 -9.74 16.11 -13.96
CA GLU A 152 -8.87 15.34 -14.85
C GLU A 152 -9.17 13.85 -14.79
N ARG A 153 -9.56 13.30 -15.94
CA ARG A 153 -9.84 11.88 -16.14
C ARG A 153 -8.67 11.18 -16.78
N VAL A 154 -8.27 10.08 -16.17
CA VAL A 154 -7.28 9.15 -16.69
C VAL A 154 -7.99 8.01 -17.43
N CYS A 155 -7.52 7.75 -18.65
CA CYS A 155 -7.77 6.50 -19.38
C CYS A 155 -6.44 5.82 -19.64
N ILE A 156 -6.46 4.51 -19.64
CA ILE A 156 -5.30 3.72 -20.06
C ILE A 156 -5.66 2.93 -21.31
N ASP A 157 -4.75 2.93 -22.27
CA ASP A 157 -4.75 2.05 -23.42
C ASP A 157 -3.67 0.99 -23.21
N LEU A 158 -4.06 -0.27 -23.21
CA LEU A 158 -3.19 -1.43 -23.12
C LEU A 158 -2.63 -1.79 -24.50
N ILE A 159 -1.53 -2.54 -24.52
CA ILE A 159 -0.95 -3.05 -25.78
C ILE A 159 -1.61 -4.35 -26.27
N GLU A 160 -2.64 -4.81 -25.56
CA GLU A 160 -3.40 -6.02 -25.87
C GLU A 160 -4.90 -5.78 -25.61
N ARG A 161 -5.74 -6.68 -26.11
CA ARG A 161 -7.18 -6.58 -25.94
C ARG A 161 -7.63 -7.22 -24.62
N LEU A 162 -8.69 -6.66 -24.07
CA LEU A 162 -9.50 -7.15 -22.98
C LEU A 162 -10.66 -7.95 -23.55
N GLU A 163 -11.03 -8.98 -22.82
CA GLU A 163 -12.24 -9.76 -23.04
C GLU A 163 -13.43 -9.12 -22.31
N GLU A 164 -14.65 -9.49 -22.71
CA GLU A 164 -15.83 -9.10 -21.94
C GLU A 164 -15.77 -9.67 -20.52
N GLY A 165 -16.19 -8.89 -19.53
CA GLY A 165 -16.02 -9.25 -18.13
C GLY A 165 -14.62 -9.00 -17.56
N GLU A 166 -13.66 -8.48 -18.34
CA GLU A 166 -12.36 -8.04 -17.84
C GLU A 166 -12.30 -6.56 -17.52
N GLY A 167 -11.56 -6.23 -16.47
CA GLY A 167 -11.39 -4.87 -16.01
C GLY A 167 -10.17 -4.68 -15.14
N ILE A 168 -10.13 -3.52 -14.50
CA ILE A 168 -9.04 -3.11 -13.62
C ILE A 168 -9.63 -2.59 -12.32
N MET A 169 -8.96 -2.93 -11.22
CA MET A 169 -9.36 -2.51 -9.88
C MET A 169 -8.89 -1.09 -9.61
N VAL A 170 -9.85 -0.20 -9.36
CA VAL A 170 -9.61 1.23 -9.14
C VAL A 170 -10.50 1.76 -8.02
N GLY A 171 -9.99 2.66 -7.19
CA GLY A 171 -10.78 3.26 -6.10
C GLY A 171 -10.18 4.59 -5.65
N SER A 172 -10.97 5.42 -4.95
CA SER A 172 -10.44 6.64 -4.35
C SER A 172 -9.56 6.37 -3.13
N THR A 173 -9.70 5.20 -2.50
CA THR A 173 -8.84 4.72 -1.41
C THR A 173 -8.11 3.46 -1.83
N SER A 174 -6.93 3.24 -1.28
CA SER A 174 -6.07 2.13 -1.72
C SER A 174 -6.50 0.75 -1.20
N ASN A 175 -7.34 0.74 -0.15
CA ASN A 175 -7.88 -0.45 0.50
C ASN A 175 -9.29 -0.84 0.03
N ALA A 176 -9.96 0.00 -0.77
CA ALA A 176 -11.29 -0.25 -1.31
C ALA A 176 -11.32 0.09 -2.81
N LEU A 177 -11.22 -0.94 -3.64
CA LEU A 177 -11.17 -0.81 -5.09
C LEU A 177 -12.42 -1.43 -5.74
N CYS A 178 -12.90 -0.84 -6.84
CA CYS A 178 -13.98 -1.37 -7.68
C CYS A 178 -13.44 -1.91 -9.00
N LEU A 179 -14.10 -2.92 -9.55
CA LEU A 179 -13.76 -3.46 -10.86
C LEU A 179 -14.35 -2.59 -11.99
N VAL A 180 -13.51 -1.75 -12.59
CA VAL A 180 -13.84 -0.91 -13.74
C VAL A 180 -13.64 -1.72 -15.02
N HIS A 181 -14.73 -1.95 -15.75
CA HIS A 181 -14.76 -2.79 -16.95
C HIS A 181 -14.08 -2.11 -18.14
N GLY A 182 -13.44 -2.91 -19.00
CA GLY A 182 -12.86 -2.44 -20.25
C GLY A 182 -13.91 -1.92 -21.24
N GLU A 183 -13.51 -1.05 -22.17
CA GLU A 183 -14.38 -0.55 -23.24
C GLU A 183 -14.59 -1.62 -24.34
N THR A 184 -14.98 -2.84 -23.97
CA THR A 184 -15.15 -3.99 -24.87
C THR A 184 -16.55 -4.03 -25.50
N LEU A 185 -17.55 -3.47 -24.83
CA LEU A 185 -18.93 -3.39 -25.32
C LEU A 185 -19.16 -2.13 -26.15
N GLU A 186 -19.79 -2.30 -27.31
CA GLU A 186 -20.23 -1.20 -28.17
C GLU A 186 -21.28 -0.34 -27.44
N SER A 187 -21.34 0.94 -27.80
CA SER A 187 -22.45 1.83 -27.42
C SER A 187 -23.17 2.31 -28.68
N GLU A 188 -24.39 2.83 -28.52
CA GLU A 188 -25.21 3.32 -29.65
C GLU A 188 -24.49 4.37 -30.51
N PHE A 189 -23.52 5.10 -29.93
CA PHE A 189 -22.87 6.24 -30.57
C PHE A 189 -21.36 6.06 -30.79
N VAL A 190 -20.74 5.03 -30.22
CA VAL A 190 -19.28 4.88 -30.23
C VAL A 190 -18.87 3.40 -30.33
N PRO A 191 -17.98 3.04 -31.28
CA PRO A 191 -17.45 1.68 -31.36
C PRO A 191 -16.61 1.33 -30.14
N SER A 192 -16.57 0.05 -29.80
CA SER A 192 -15.76 -0.43 -28.68
C SER A 192 -14.26 -0.26 -28.95
N ARG A 193 -13.50 -0.09 -27.87
CA ARG A 193 -12.03 -0.05 -27.87
C ARG A 193 -11.57 -1.07 -26.85
N PRO A 194 -11.52 -2.36 -27.20
CA PRO A 194 -11.29 -3.43 -26.23
C PRO A 194 -9.90 -3.41 -25.60
N PHE A 195 -9.03 -2.45 -25.93
CA PHE A 195 -7.75 -2.23 -25.27
C PHE A 195 -7.79 -1.07 -24.24
N ARG A 196 -8.93 -0.40 -24.06
CA ARG A 196 -9.07 0.82 -23.26
C ARG A 196 -9.84 0.57 -21.96
N VAL A 197 -9.40 1.20 -20.88
CA VAL A 197 -10.16 1.30 -19.62
C VAL A 197 -10.26 2.76 -19.16
N ASN A 198 -11.49 3.19 -18.85
CA ASN A 198 -11.77 4.52 -18.30
C ASN A 198 -11.63 4.53 -16.78
N VAL A 199 -10.38 4.47 -16.31
CA VAL A 199 -10.03 4.11 -14.92
C VAL A 199 -10.50 5.11 -13.85
N GLY A 200 -10.61 6.41 -14.14
CA GLY A 200 -11.24 7.35 -13.18
C GLY A 200 -10.53 8.70 -13.08
N ALA A 201 -10.69 9.36 -11.94
CA ALA A 201 -10.08 10.66 -11.65
C ALA A 201 -8.60 10.52 -11.25
N ILE A 202 -7.79 11.53 -11.55
CA ILE A 202 -6.32 11.51 -11.38
C ILE A 202 -5.79 11.10 -9.99
N HIS A 203 -6.56 11.34 -8.92
CA HIS A 203 -6.18 10.99 -7.54
C HIS A 203 -6.46 9.52 -7.17
N SER A 204 -7.20 8.78 -8.00
CA SER A 204 -7.59 7.40 -7.67
C SER A 204 -6.39 6.46 -7.69
N TYR A 205 -6.50 5.35 -6.98
CA TYR A 205 -5.53 4.27 -6.93
C TYR A 205 -5.90 3.16 -7.90
N ILE A 206 -4.91 2.58 -8.57
CA ILE A 206 -5.05 1.42 -9.47
C ILE A 206 -4.23 0.24 -8.96
N LEU A 207 -4.74 -0.98 -9.12
CA LEU A 207 -4.01 -2.20 -8.80
C LEU A 207 -3.00 -2.60 -9.90
N MET A 208 -1.73 -2.67 -9.50
CA MET A 208 -0.58 -3.03 -10.34
C MET A 208 -0.33 -4.54 -10.32
N LYS A 209 0.51 -5.02 -11.26
CA LYS A 209 0.82 -6.46 -11.43
C LYS A 209 1.36 -7.16 -10.17
N ASP A 210 2.02 -6.42 -9.30
CA ASP A 210 2.73 -6.91 -8.10
C ASP A 210 1.85 -6.85 -6.85
N ASN A 211 0.53 -6.69 -7.02
CA ASN A 211 -0.44 -6.45 -5.95
C ASN A 211 -0.22 -5.12 -5.21
N LYS A 212 0.56 -4.20 -5.78
CA LYS A 212 0.69 -2.83 -5.26
C LYS A 212 -0.38 -1.93 -5.85
N THR A 213 -0.76 -0.88 -5.15
CA THR A 213 -1.55 0.20 -5.74
C THR A 213 -0.64 1.37 -6.08
N LYS A 214 -1.00 2.09 -7.12
CA LYS A 214 -0.31 3.31 -7.55
C LYS A 214 -1.33 4.42 -7.81
N TYR A 215 -0.96 5.69 -7.66
CA TYR A 215 -1.87 6.75 -8.08
C TYR A 215 -1.98 6.78 -9.60
N LEU A 216 -3.18 7.09 -10.11
CA LEU A 216 -3.38 7.26 -11.55
C LEU A 216 -2.54 8.39 -12.15
N SER A 217 -2.20 9.42 -11.35
CA SER A 217 -1.27 10.50 -11.73
C SER A 217 0.15 10.05 -12.02
N GLU A 218 0.59 8.94 -11.43
CA GLU A 218 1.97 8.46 -11.47
C GLU A 218 2.19 7.41 -12.56
N LEU A 219 1.12 6.96 -13.23
CA LEU A 219 1.20 5.94 -14.26
C LEU A 219 2.00 6.42 -15.47
N ILE A 220 2.88 5.56 -15.96
CA ILE A 220 3.64 5.80 -17.19
C ILE A 220 3.48 4.62 -18.18
N SER A 221 3.75 4.89 -19.45
CA SER A 221 3.79 3.84 -20.48
C SER A 221 4.87 2.81 -20.17
N GLY A 222 4.61 1.54 -20.48
CA GLY A 222 5.50 0.40 -20.22
C GLY A 222 5.27 -0.29 -18.87
N GLU A 223 4.58 0.35 -17.92
CA GLU A 223 4.19 -0.30 -16.68
C GLU A 223 3.12 -1.38 -16.89
N LYS A 224 3.05 -2.34 -15.97
CA LYS A 224 2.11 -3.46 -16.04
C LYS A 224 1.05 -3.34 -14.96
N VAL A 225 -0.21 -3.34 -15.38
CA VAL A 225 -1.39 -3.33 -14.51
C VAL A 225 -1.96 -4.73 -14.39
N LYS A 226 -2.68 -4.99 -13.29
CA LYS A 226 -3.40 -6.24 -13.13
C LYS A 226 -4.77 -6.14 -13.79
N ILE A 227 -5.08 -7.11 -14.64
CA ILE A 227 -6.39 -7.32 -15.24
C ILE A 227 -7.09 -8.42 -14.46
N ILE A 228 -8.35 -8.18 -14.08
CA ILE A 228 -9.16 -9.13 -13.31
C ILE A 228 -10.47 -9.34 -14.06
N ASN A 229 -10.90 -10.60 -14.16
CA ASN A 229 -12.21 -10.96 -14.70
C ASN A 229 -13.26 -11.14 -13.60
N TYR A 230 -14.53 -11.28 -14.00
CA TYR A 230 -15.65 -11.53 -13.07
C TYR A 230 -15.44 -12.74 -12.13
N ASP A 231 -14.80 -13.81 -12.61
CA ASP A 231 -14.53 -15.02 -11.82
C ASP A 231 -13.36 -14.84 -10.83
N GLY A 232 -12.69 -13.69 -10.84
CA GLY A 232 -11.50 -13.42 -10.04
C GLY A 232 -10.19 -13.95 -10.65
N ASN A 233 -10.21 -14.42 -11.90
CA ASN A 233 -8.98 -14.78 -12.61
C ASN A 233 -8.16 -13.52 -12.88
N GLU A 234 -6.87 -13.61 -12.61
CA GLU A 234 -5.94 -12.51 -12.75
C GLU A 234 -4.96 -12.75 -13.90
N ARG A 235 -4.70 -11.70 -14.69
CA ARG A 235 -3.58 -11.62 -15.62
C ARG A 235 -2.98 -10.21 -15.57
N TYR A 236 -1.99 -9.93 -16.39
CA TYR A 236 -1.40 -8.59 -16.47
C TYR A 236 -1.28 -8.13 -17.92
N ALA A 237 -1.32 -6.82 -18.11
CA ALA A 237 -1.14 -6.18 -19.41
C ALA A 237 -0.27 -4.93 -19.26
N SER A 238 0.56 -4.65 -20.29
CA SER A 238 1.37 -3.43 -20.31
C SER A 238 0.54 -2.23 -20.79
N ILE A 239 0.71 -1.10 -20.11
CA ILE A 239 0.15 0.19 -20.52
C ILE A 239 0.91 0.68 -21.76
N GLY A 240 0.21 0.84 -22.87
CA GLY A 240 0.75 1.49 -24.07
C GLY A 240 0.67 3.02 -23.98
N ARG A 241 -0.46 3.55 -23.49
CA ARG A 241 -0.68 4.99 -23.36
C ARG A 241 -1.54 5.34 -22.16
N VAL A 242 -1.17 6.40 -21.43
CA VAL A 242 -2.00 7.06 -20.42
C VAL A 242 -2.55 8.35 -21.03
N LYS A 243 -3.87 8.51 -21.06
CA LYS A 243 -4.56 9.69 -21.61
C LYS A 243 -5.27 10.46 -20.51
N ILE A 244 -4.77 11.66 -20.22
CA ILE A 244 -5.35 12.58 -19.22
C ILE A 244 -6.11 13.70 -19.95
N GLU A 245 -7.39 13.89 -19.64
CA GLU A 245 -8.20 14.96 -20.21
C GLU A 245 -9.30 15.39 -19.23
N ARG A 246 -9.80 16.62 -19.34
CA ARG A 246 -10.83 17.12 -18.41
C ARG A 246 -12.24 16.68 -18.81
N ARG A 247 -13.00 16.16 -17.84
CA ARG A 247 -14.36 15.60 -18.04
C ARG A 247 -15.26 15.81 -16.81
N PRO A 248 -16.59 15.78 -16.99
CA PRO A 248 -17.52 15.70 -15.87
C PRO A 248 -17.47 14.31 -15.21
N PHE A 249 -17.70 14.27 -13.91
CA PHE A 249 -17.59 13.06 -13.08
C PHE A 249 -18.87 12.76 -12.30
N LEU A 250 -19.02 11.49 -11.94
CA LEU A 250 -19.88 11.01 -10.88
C LEU A 250 -19.01 10.50 -9.73
N LYS A 251 -19.41 10.84 -8.50
CA LYS A 251 -18.91 10.23 -7.27
C LYS A 251 -19.86 9.11 -6.88
N ILE A 252 -19.36 7.88 -6.80
CA ILE A 252 -20.12 6.68 -6.49
C ILE A 252 -19.57 6.12 -5.17
N SER A 253 -20.39 6.11 -4.12
CA SER A 253 -20.05 5.50 -2.84
C SER A 253 -20.70 4.13 -2.72
N TYR A 254 -20.00 3.19 -2.09
CA TYR A 254 -20.43 1.81 -1.95
C TYR A 254 -19.97 1.23 -0.61
N SER A 255 -20.73 0.27 -0.10
CA SER A 255 -20.33 -0.45 1.11
C SER A 255 -20.93 -1.85 1.22
N ASN A 256 -20.27 -2.68 2.04
CA ASN A 256 -20.80 -3.93 2.60
C ASN A 256 -20.36 -4.03 4.08
N GLU A 257 -20.42 -5.21 4.68
CA GLU A 257 -20.04 -5.43 6.09
C GLU A 257 -18.55 -5.15 6.37
N GLN A 258 -17.68 -5.24 5.36
CA GLN A 258 -16.22 -5.19 5.52
C GLN A 258 -15.59 -3.97 4.83
N ILE A 259 -16.22 -3.46 3.78
CA ILE A 259 -15.70 -2.43 2.87
C ILE A 259 -16.63 -1.23 2.91
N ASN A 260 -16.03 -0.04 3.04
CA ASN A 260 -16.67 1.23 2.78
C ASN A 260 -15.74 2.06 1.91
N GLY A 261 -16.21 2.48 0.74
CA GLY A 261 -15.34 3.13 -0.24
C GLY A 261 -16.11 4.02 -1.20
N GLN A 262 -15.34 4.69 -2.05
CA GLN A 262 -15.87 5.51 -3.13
C GLN A 262 -14.97 5.44 -4.36
N ILE A 263 -15.55 5.74 -5.51
CA ILE A 263 -14.83 5.92 -6.77
C ILE A 263 -15.40 7.13 -7.51
N ILE A 264 -14.53 7.87 -8.19
CA ILE A 264 -14.91 9.02 -9.01
C ILE A 264 -14.63 8.67 -10.48
N LEU A 265 -15.70 8.46 -11.24
CA LEU A 265 -15.68 7.97 -12.63
C LEU A 265 -16.30 8.99 -13.58
N GLN A 266 -15.78 9.07 -14.81
CA GLN A 266 -16.33 9.99 -15.81
C GLN A 266 -17.82 9.69 -16.01
N HIS A 267 -18.63 10.75 -16.08
CA HIS A 267 -20.04 10.62 -16.42
C HIS A 267 -20.20 10.36 -17.94
N ALA A 268 -20.16 9.08 -18.35
CA ALA A 268 -20.37 8.64 -19.73
C ALA A 268 -20.77 7.16 -19.82
N GLU A 269 -21.49 6.80 -20.88
CA GLU A 269 -22.08 5.48 -21.12
C GLU A 269 -21.04 4.38 -21.39
N THR A 270 -19.85 4.78 -21.83
CA THR A 270 -18.71 3.88 -22.08
C THR A 270 -17.96 3.50 -20.81
N VAL A 271 -18.26 4.15 -19.67
CA VAL A 271 -17.65 3.87 -18.38
C VAL A 271 -18.57 2.92 -17.62
N ARG A 272 -18.05 1.73 -17.30
CA ARG A 272 -18.86 0.63 -16.75
C ARG A 272 -18.18 0.01 -15.53
N LEU A 273 -19.00 -0.41 -14.57
CA LEU A 273 -18.59 -1.25 -13.44
C LEU A 273 -19.14 -2.66 -13.66
N LEU A 274 -18.44 -3.69 -13.15
CA LEU A 274 -19.00 -5.04 -13.14
C LEU A 274 -19.90 -5.26 -11.93
N ASP A 275 -21.10 -5.79 -12.19
CA ASP A 275 -22.02 -6.21 -11.15
C ASP A 275 -21.70 -7.61 -10.61
N ASN A 276 -22.43 -8.02 -9.59
CA ASN A 276 -22.27 -9.33 -8.95
C ASN A 276 -22.74 -10.53 -9.81
N LEU A 277 -23.12 -10.29 -11.07
CA LEU A 277 -23.50 -11.30 -12.05
C LEU A 277 -22.59 -11.24 -13.29
N GLY A 278 -21.54 -10.43 -13.28
CA GLY A 278 -20.57 -10.30 -14.39
C GLY A 278 -21.04 -9.39 -15.51
N ARG A 279 -22.12 -8.64 -15.31
CA ARG A 279 -22.63 -7.71 -16.32
C ARG A 279 -21.95 -6.35 -16.14
N ALA A 280 -21.53 -5.78 -17.26
CA ALA A 280 -20.99 -4.43 -17.29
C ALA A 280 -22.13 -3.40 -17.29
N VAL A 281 -22.28 -2.68 -16.18
CA VAL A 281 -23.32 -1.68 -15.97
C VAL A 281 -22.73 -0.29 -16.17
N SER A 282 -23.32 0.50 -17.07
CA SER A 282 -22.94 1.89 -17.27
C SER A 282 -23.12 2.72 -16.00
N VAL A 283 -22.14 3.57 -15.70
CA VAL A 283 -22.24 4.53 -14.59
C VAL A 283 -23.36 5.57 -14.77
N THR A 284 -23.91 5.72 -15.98
CA THR A 284 -25.11 6.54 -16.23
C THR A 284 -26.40 5.83 -15.79
N ASN A 285 -26.36 4.49 -15.64
CA ASN A 285 -27.54 3.66 -15.42
C ASN A 285 -27.57 3.01 -14.03
N ILE A 286 -26.45 3.07 -13.29
CA ILE A 286 -26.38 2.60 -11.90
C ILE A 286 -27.32 3.39 -10.98
N LYS A 287 -27.81 2.70 -9.95
CA LYS A 287 -28.72 3.25 -8.95
C LYS A 287 -28.26 2.84 -7.54
N LYS A 288 -28.75 3.59 -6.55
CA LYS A 288 -28.59 3.19 -5.14
C LYS A 288 -29.20 1.80 -4.95
N GLY A 289 -28.45 0.91 -4.30
CA GLY A 289 -28.83 -0.49 -4.08
C GLY A 289 -28.29 -1.46 -5.13
N ASP A 290 -27.78 -0.99 -6.26
CA ASP A 290 -27.10 -1.86 -7.22
C ASP A 290 -25.83 -2.45 -6.60
N LYS A 291 -25.50 -3.66 -7.02
CA LYS A 291 -24.37 -4.42 -6.51
C LYS A 291 -23.21 -4.36 -7.48
N ILE A 292 -22.01 -4.12 -6.97
CA ILE A 292 -20.78 -4.04 -7.75
C ILE A 292 -19.69 -4.93 -7.15
N LEU A 293 -18.79 -5.39 -8.02
CA LEU A 293 -17.59 -6.11 -7.60
C LEU A 293 -16.53 -5.14 -7.06
N VAL A 294 -16.03 -5.46 -5.88
CA VAL A 294 -15.03 -4.70 -5.15
C VAL A 294 -13.95 -5.62 -4.60
N MET A 295 -12.82 -5.05 -4.22
CA MET A 295 -11.78 -5.75 -3.48
C MET A 295 -11.39 -4.93 -2.26
N GLN A 296 -11.28 -5.63 -1.14
CA GLN A 296 -10.62 -5.13 0.04
C GLN A 296 -9.16 -5.55 -0.01
N ASP A 297 -8.25 -4.58 0.03
CA ASP A 297 -6.87 -4.89 0.38
C ASP A 297 -6.69 -4.55 1.86
N SER A 298 -6.52 -5.56 2.70
CA SER A 298 -6.37 -5.42 4.16
C SER A 298 -5.00 -4.87 4.58
N ARG A 299 -4.18 -4.44 3.62
CA ARG A 299 -2.83 -3.93 3.82
C ARG A 299 -2.83 -2.41 3.62
N MET A 300 -2.61 -1.66 4.71
CA MET A 300 -2.12 -0.28 4.76
C MET A 300 -0.98 -0.05 3.74
N ARG A 301 -0.83 1.18 3.24
CA ARG A 301 0.17 1.45 2.20
C ARG A 301 0.94 2.73 2.46
N HIS A 302 2.26 2.64 2.37
CA HIS A 302 3.18 3.77 2.38
C HIS A 302 3.96 3.79 1.07
N ILE A 303 3.71 4.80 0.22
CA ILE A 303 4.37 5.00 -1.08
C ILE A 303 4.30 3.73 -1.95
N GLY A 304 3.09 3.18 -2.10
CA GLY A 304 2.78 2.05 -2.99
C GLY A 304 3.05 0.65 -2.44
N ASN A 305 3.86 0.48 -1.38
CA ASN A 305 4.11 -0.83 -0.77
C ASN A 305 2.96 -1.25 0.18
N ALA A 306 2.63 -2.54 0.20
CA ALA A 306 1.60 -3.10 1.07
C ALA A 306 2.18 -3.45 2.46
N ILE A 307 1.52 -2.98 3.51
CA ILE A 307 1.92 -3.03 4.93
C ILE A 307 0.65 -3.40 5.70
N GLU A 308 0.66 -4.27 6.70
CA GLU A 308 -0.55 -4.46 7.55
C GLU A 308 -0.81 -3.23 8.46
N GLY A 309 -2.03 -2.72 8.55
CA GLY A 309 -2.35 -1.59 9.45
C GLY A 309 -3.73 -0.94 9.20
N GLU A 310 -4.18 -0.07 10.10
CA GLU A 310 -5.47 0.62 10.08
C GLU A 310 -5.34 2.11 9.68
N MET A 311 -5.34 2.39 8.38
CA MET A 311 -5.42 3.77 7.86
C MET A 311 -6.86 4.17 7.51
N ARG A 312 -7.30 5.32 8.03
CA ARG A 312 -8.61 5.92 7.70
C ARG A 312 -8.43 7.04 6.68
N GLU A 313 -8.64 6.73 5.40
CA GLU A 313 -8.80 7.72 4.32
C GLU A 313 -10.29 8.16 4.25
N ILE A 314 -10.58 9.48 4.23
CA ILE A 314 -11.94 10.06 4.22
C ILE A 314 -12.27 10.66 2.85
#